data_AF-A0A529K304-F1
#
_entry.id   AF-A0A529K304-F1
#
_cell.length_a   1.000
_cell.length_b   1.000
_cell.length_c   1.000
_cell.angle_alpha   90.00
_cell.angle_beta   90.00
_cell.angle_gamma   90.00
#
_symmetry.space_group_name_H-M   'P 1'
#
loop_
_entity.id
_entity.type
_entity.pdbx_description
1 polymer ?
#
loop_
_entity_poly.entity_id
_entity_poly.type
_entity_poly.pdbx_seq_one_letter_code
_entity_poly.pdbx_strand_id
1 'polypeptide(L)'
;ENPNRDMLENMFQLSRVVKRPIAMFVDRSDQASIEAAVAAGVSAYVVDGLRQERVKPILDMAISRFNAFSRMARELEEARSELEDRKVIDRAKGILMRSRGLSEDAAYTLLRKTAMSQNRKISEIAQSLVTAAGLLDPGES
;
A
#
# COMPACT_ATOMS: atom_id res chain seq x y z
N GLU A 1 10.93 23.40 -24.98
CA GLU A 1 9.92 22.98 -23.97
C GLU A 1 8.57 22.83 -24.63
N ASN A 2 7.89 21.71 -24.40
CA ASN A 2 6.54 21.49 -24.88
C ASN A 2 5.61 21.60 -23.67
N PRO A 3 4.88 22.71 -23.49
CA PRO A 3 4.11 23.01 -22.27
C PRO A 3 3.06 21.94 -21.93
N ASN A 4 2.70 21.10 -22.91
CA ASN A 4 1.82 19.97 -22.71
C ASN A 4 2.46 18.87 -21.84
N ARG A 5 3.78 18.64 -21.95
CA ARG A 5 4.48 17.57 -21.20
C ARG A 5 4.52 17.84 -19.70
N ASP A 6 4.80 19.07 -19.29
CA ASP A 6 4.89 19.44 -17.87
C ASP A 6 3.51 19.43 -17.21
N MET A 7 2.45 19.78 -17.95
CA MET A 7 1.07 19.61 -17.47
C MET A 7 0.68 18.14 -17.32
N LEU A 8 1.07 17.28 -18.27
CA LEU A 8 0.86 15.83 -18.17
C LEU A 8 1.58 15.25 -16.95
N GLU A 9 2.83 15.64 -16.73
CA GLU A 9 3.64 15.16 -15.60
C GLU A 9 3.06 15.59 -14.25
N ASN A 10 2.60 16.84 -14.12
CA ASN A 10 1.89 17.29 -12.93
C ASN A 10 0.57 16.54 -12.71
N MET A 11 -0.20 16.29 -13.78
CA MET A 11 -1.44 15.52 -13.70
C MET A 11 -1.17 14.06 -13.31
N PHE A 12 -0.04 13.49 -13.74
CA PHE A 12 0.43 12.15 -13.41
C PHE A 12 0.88 12.01 -11.95
N GLN A 13 1.48 13.06 -11.38
CA GLN A 13 1.78 13.07 -9.94
C GLN A 13 0.48 13.15 -9.13
N LEU A 14 -0.48 13.97 -9.58
CA LEU A 14 -1.80 14.05 -8.95
C LEU A 14 -2.59 12.74 -9.07
N SER A 15 -2.55 12.03 -10.20
CA SER A 15 -3.25 10.75 -10.36
C SER A 15 -2.81 9.67 -9.39
N ARG A 16 -1.55 9.71 -8.94
CA ARG A 16 -1.02 8.80 -7.92
C ARG A 16 -1.54 9.11 -6.53
N VAL A 17 -1.78 10.38 -6.23
CA VAL A 17 -2.28 10.86 -4.93
C VAL A 17 -3.80 10.71 -4.85
N VAL A 18 -4.50 10.97 -5.95
CA VAL A 18 -5.96 10.93 -6.02
C VAL A 18 -6.39 9.50 -6.36
N LYS A 19 -6.96 8.79 -5.38
CA LYS A 19 -7.54 7.44 -5.55
C LYS A 19 -8.83 7.46 -6.40
N ARG A 20 -8.74 7.90 -7.65
CA ARG A 20 -9.87 8.02 -8.59
C ARG A 20 -9.49 7.51 -9.99
N PRO A 21 -10.44 6.95 -10.74
CA PRO A 21 -10.22 6.56 -12.13
C PRO A 21 -10.00 7.81 -12.99
N ILE A 22 -8.94 7.79 -13.80
CA ILE A 22 -8.59 8.89 -14.70
C ILE A 22 -8.50 8.35 -16.12
N ALA A 23 -9.24 8.99 -17.04
CA ALA A 23 -9.18 8.74 -18.47
C ALA A 23 -8.61 9.98 -19.17
N MET A 24 -7.57 9.78 -19.97
CA MET A 24 -6.89 10.84 -20.71
C MET A 24 -7.09 10.64 -22.21
N PHE A 25 -7.55 11.69 -22.89
CA PHE A 25 -7.77 11.71 -24.33
C PHE A 25 -6.73 12.60 -24.98
N VAL A 26 -6.02 12.09 -25.99
CA VAL A 26 -4.98 12.82 -26.73
C VAL A 26 -5.14 12.60 -28.23
N ASP A 27 -4.81 13.61 -29.04
CA ASP A 27 -4.97 13.52 -30.49
C ASP A 27 -3.85 12.70 -31.16
N ARG A 28 -2.63 12.77 -30.62
CA ARG A 28 -1.46 12.00 -31.05
C ARG A 28 -0.63 11.63 -29.83
N SER A 29 -0.10 10.41 -29.80
CA SER A 29 0.93 10.04 -28.83
C SER A 29 1.98 9.14 -29.47
N ASP A 30 3.17 9.15 -28.88
CA ASP A 30 4.17 8.13 -29.09
C ASP A 30 4.05 7.02 -28.02
N GLN A 31 4.79 5.94 -28.21
CA GLN A 31 4.83 4.80 -27.29
C GLN A 31 5.33 5.22 -25.89
N ALA A 32 6.30 6.13 -25.83
CA ALA A 32 6.88 6.63 -24.58
C ALA A 32 5.84 7.36 -23.73
N SER A 33 4.95 8.14 -24.34
CA SER A 33 3.87 8.85 -23.64
C SER A 33 2.80 7.90 -23.09
N ILE A 34 2.51 6.81 -23.81
CA ILE A 34 1.57 5.77 -23.34
C ILE A 34 2.15 5.07 -22.12
N GLU A 35 3.41 4.65 -22.18
CA GLU A 35 4.10 3.97 -21.09
C GLU A 35 4.21 4.87 -19.85
N ALA A 36 4.54 6.15 -20.04
CA ALA A 36 4.57 7.13 -18.95
C ALA A 36 3.19 7.32 -18.29
N ALA A 37 2.12 7.39 -19.09
CA ALA A 37 0.75 7.51 -18.56
C ALA A 37 0.32 6.26 -17.77
N VAL A 38 0.68 5.07 -18.25
CA VAL A 38 0.42 3.82 -17.50
C VAL A 38 1.22 3.79 -16.21
N ALA A 39 2.51 4.13 -16.25
CA ALA A 39 3.35 4.22 -15.05
C ALA A 39 2.82 5.26 -14.06
N ALA A 40 2.17 6.32 -14.53
CA ALA A 40 1.51 7.33 -13.70
C ALA A 40 0.20 6.86 -13.04
N GLY A 41 -0.32 5.69 -13.40
CA GLY A 41 -1.58 5.17 -12.84
C GLY A 41 -2.83 5.65 -13.57
N VAL A 42 -2.69 6.17 -14.80
CA VAL A 42 -3.85 6.49 -15.64
C VAL A 42 -4.62 5.21 -15.97
N SER A 43 -5.93 5.24 -15.76
CA SER A 43 -6.80 4.08 -15.95
C SER A 43 -7.20 3.85 -17.40
N ALA A 44 -7.18 4.90 -18.23
CA ALA A 44 -7.31 4.79 -19.68
C ALA A 44 -6.56 5.93 -20.40
N TYR A 45 -5.74 5.61 -21.40
CA TYR A 45 -5.08 6.58 -22.26
C TYR A 45 -5.53 6.34 -23.70
N VAL A 46 -6.17 7.33 -24.31
CA VAL A 46 -6.92 7.19 -25.56
C VAL A 46 -6.29 8.11 -26.59
N VAL A 47 -5.65 7.50 -27.58
CA VAL A 47 -5.15 8.19 -28.77
C VAL A 47 -6.30 8.30 -29.77
N ASP A 48 -6.38 9.41 -30.54
CA ASP A 48 -7.45 9.78 -31.51
C ASP A 48 -8.53 10.74 -30.95
N GLY A 49 -8.24 11.46 -29.87
CA GLY A 49 -9.04 12.60 -29.41
C GLY A 49 -10.40 12.28 -28.77
N LEU A 50 -11.08 13.33 -28.29
CA LEU A 50 -12.37 13.22 -27.62
C LEU A 50 -13.51 13.13 -28.65
N ARG A 51 -14.16 11.97 -28.72
CA ARG A 51 -15.42 11.78 -29.46
C ARG A 51 -16.53 11.43 -28.48
N GLN A 52 -17.65 12.16 -28.54
CA GLN A 52 -18.72 12.09 -27.53
C GLN A 52 -19.25 10.66 -27.33
N GLU A 53 -19.39 9.90 -28.42
CA GLU A 53 -19.85 8.52 -28.43
C GLU A 53 -18.87 7.54 -27.74
N ARG A 54 -17.59 7.89 -27.65
CA ARG A 54 -16.55 7.06 -27.01
C ARG A 54 -16.34 7.38 -25.53
N VAL A 55 -16.81 8.53 -25.04
CA VAL A 55 -16.52 8.98 -23.68
C VAL A 55 -17.02 7.99 -22.63
N LYS A 56 -18.30 7.62 -22.71
CA LYS A 56 -18.94 6.72 -21.74
C LYS A 56 -18.26 5.33 -21.68
N PRO A 57 -18.10 4.58 -22.79
CA PRO A 57 -17.49 3.25 -22.72
C PRO A 57 -16.03 3.28 -22.24
N ILE A 58 -15.28 4.32 -22.57
CA ILE A 58 -13.90 4.50 -22.08
C ILE A 58 -13.87 4.78 -20.59
N LEU A 59 -14.79 5.62 -20.10
CA LEU A 59 -14.89 5.92 -18.67
C LEU A 59 -15.29 4.66 -17.87
N ASP A 60 -16.26 3.89 -18.37
CA ASP A 60 -16.67 2.63 -17.76
C ASP A 60 -15.49 1.64 -17.67
N MET A 61 -14.70 1.54 -18.75
CA MET A 61 -13.46 0.76 -18.76
C MET A 61 -12.43 1.29 -17.73
N ALA A 62 -12.22 2.60 -17.67
CA ALA A 62 -11.29 3.23 -16.72
C ALA A 62 -11.69 2.94 -15.27
N ILE A 63 -12.98 3.06 -14.95
CA ILE A 63 -13.54 2.72 -13.62
C ILE A 63 -13.29 1.25 -13.30
N SER A 64 -13.60 0.35 -14.24
CA SER A 64 -13.41 -1.10 -14.05
C SER A 64 -11.95 -1.45 -13.77
N ARG A 65 -11.02 -0.90 -14.57
CA ARG A 65 -9.58 -1.12 -14.42
C ARG A 65 -9.05 -0.55 -13.10
N PHE A 66 -9.47 0.66 -12.74
CA PHE A 66 -9.10 1.27 -11.46
C PHE A 66 -9.54 0.41 -10.28
N ASN A 67 -10.79 -0.09 -10.30
CA ASN A 67 -11.32 -0.93 -9.24
C ASN A 67 -10.58 -2.27 -9.14
N ALA A 68 -10.26 -2.90 -10.27
CA ALA A 68 -9.49 -4.14 -10.30
C ALA A 68 -8.08 -3.94 -9.70
N PHE A 69 -7.36 -2.90 -10.14
CA PHE A 69 -6.03 -2.58 -9.63
C PHE A 69 -6.06 -2.21 -8.14
N SER A 70 -7.05 -1.41 -7.72
CA SER A 70 -7.21 -1.01 -6.32
C SER A 70 -7.51 -2.18 -5.39
N ARG A 71 -8.21 -3.22 -5.86
CA ARG A 71 -8.40 -4.47 -5.11
C ARG A 71 -7.09 -5.22 -4.94
N MET A 72 -6.37 -5.47 -6.04
CA MET A 72 -5.08 -6.16 -6.01
C MET A 72 -4.07 -5.45 -5.12
N ALA A 73 -3.98 -4.12 -5.20
CA ALA A 73 -3.08 -3.33 -4.37
C ALA A 73 -3.42 -3.43 -2.88
N ARG A 74 -4.72 -3.50 -2.54
CA ARG A 74 -5.17 -3.68 -1.16
C ARG A 74 -4.88 -5.07 -0.63
N GLU A 75 -5.16 -6.11 -1.42
CA GLU A 75 -4.85 -7.50 -1.08
C GLU A 75 -3.34 -7.69 -0.86
N LEU A 76 -2.51 -7.07 -1.71
CA LEU A 76 -1.06 -7.09 -1.55
C LEU A 76 -0.61 -6.41 -0.25
N GLU A 77 -1.21 -5.26 0.08
CA GLU A 77 -0.88 -4.53 1.31
C GLU A 77 -1.32 -5.31 2.56
N GLU A 78 -2.52 -5.91 2.53
CA GLU A 78 -3.04 -6.76 3.60
C GLU A 78 -2.12 -7.98 3.82
N ALA A 79 -1.73 -8.69 2.76
CA ALA A 79 -0.82 -9.83 2.84
C ALA A 79 0.57 -9.44 3.37
N ARG A 80 1.10 -8.28 2.95
CA ARG A 80 2.37 -7.74 3.48
C ARG A 80 2.25 -7.41 4.96
N SER A 81 1.16 -6.76 5.36
CA SER A 81 0.91 -6.41 6.76
C SER A 81 0.80 -7.67 7.63
N GLU A 82 0.15 -8.73 7.17
CA GLU A 82 0.05 -10.00 7.92
C GLU A 82 1.42 -10.66 8.11
N LEU A 83 2.29 -10.60 7.11
CA LEU A 83 3.65 -11.13 7.21
C LEU A 83 4.50 -10.34 8.21
N GLU A 84 4.44 -9.02 8.18
CA GLU A 84 5.15 -8.17 9.14
C GLU A 84 4.61 -8.35 10.56
N ASP A 85 3.28 -8.45 10.72
CA ASP A 85 2.62 -8.76 11.98
C ASP A 85 3.12 -10.09 12.57
N ARG A 86 3.28 -11.13 11.74
CA ARG A 86 3.83 -12.41 12.20
C ARG A 86 5.27 -12.27 12.69
N LYS A 87 6.13 -11.59 11.92
CA LYS A 87 7.53 -11.37 12.30
C LYS A 87 7.68 -10.64 13.63
N VAL A 88 6.90 -9.57 13.84
CA VAL A 88 6.98 -8.79 15.09
C VAL A 88 6.45 -9.60 16.28
N ILE A 89 5.39 -10.38 16.10
CA ILE A 89 4.87 -11.29 17.13
C ILE A 89 5.91 -12.34 17.50
N ASP A 90 6.57 -12.95 16.52
CA ASP A 90 7.63 -13.94 16.77
C ASP A 90 8.83 -13.34 17.51
N ARG A 91 9.25 -12.12 17.13
CA ARG A 91 10.31 -11.39 17.85
C ARG A 91 9.91 -11.07 19.29
N ALA A 92 8.67 -10.63 19.51
CA ALA A 92 8.13 -10.34 20.83
C ALA A 92 8.06 -11.59 21.71
N LYS A 93 7.61 -12.72 21.17
CA LYS A 93 7.65 -14.02 21.86
C LYS A 93 9.09 -14.35 22.28
N GLY A 94 10.06 -14.24 21.37
CA GLY A 94 11.47 -14.49 21.68
C GLY A 94 12.02 -13.62 22.82
N ILE A 95 11.63 -12.35 22.89
CA ILE A 95 11.98 -11.45 24.00
C ILE A 95 11.36 -11.93 25.31
N LEU A 96 10.07 -12.26 25.33
CA LEU A 96 9.39 -12.77 26.52
C LEU A 96 9.97 -14.10 27.01
N MET A 97 10.33 -14.99 26.08
CA MET A 97 10.98 -16.26 26.39
C MET A 97 12.32 -16.03 27.08
N ARG A 98 13.17 -15.14 26.55
CA ARG A 98 14.49 -14.85 27.16
C ARG A 98 14.41 -14.08 28.47
N SER A 99 13.56 -13.05 28.53
CA SER A 99 13.49 -12.14 29.68
C SER A 99 12.69 -12.70 30.86
N ARG A 100 11.71 -13.58 30.61
CA ARG A 100 10.83 -14.14 31.65
C ARG A 100 10.85 -15.67 31.75
N GLY A 101 11.67 -16.36 30.94
CA GLY A 101 11.75 -17.82 30.94
C GLY A 101 10.45 -18.51 30.52
N LEU A 102 9.61 -17.85 29.71
CA LEU A 102 8.34 -18.41 29.26
C LEU A 102 8.54 -19.41 28.11
N SER A 103 7.66 -20.40 28.01
CA SER A 103 7.50 -21.16 26.78
C SER A 103 6.90 -20.29 25.67
N GLU A 104 7.04 -20.72 24.42
CA GLU A 104 6.47 -20.00 23.28
C GLU A 104 4.94 -19.81 23.41
N ASP A 105 4.22 -20.87 23.82
CA ASP A 105 2.77 -20.83 24.03
C ASP A 105 2.36 -19.87 25.16
N ALA A 106 3.12 -19.87 26.27
CA ALA A 106 2.90 -18.93 27.37
C ALA A 106 3.17 -17.48 26.96
N ALA A 107 4.19 -17.25 26.14
CA ALA A 107 4.50 -15.93 25.60
C ALA A 107 3.40 -15.41 24.67
N TYR A 108 2.89 -16.25 23.75
CA TYR A 108 1.77 -15.88 22.88
C TYR A 108 0.49 -15.61 23.69
N THR A 109 0.19 -16.46 24.67
CA THR A 109 -0.96 -16.28 25.58
C THR A 109 -0.87 -14.97 26.34
N LEU A 110 0.32 -14.59 26.81
CA LEU A 110 0.54 -13.32 27.47
C LEU A 110 0.28 -12.13 26.53
N LEU A 111 0.86 -12.14 25.32
CA LEU A 111 0.64 -11.09 24.32
C LEU A 111 -0.85 -10.94 23.99
N ARG A 112 -1.55 -12.05 23.76
CA ARG A 112 -3.00 -12.08 23.49
C ARG A 112 -3.80 -11.51 24.65
N LYS A 113 -3.52 -11.93 25.88
CA LYS A 113 -4.20 -11.44 27.08
C LYS A 113 -4.02 -9.94 27.25
N THR A 114 -2.80 -9.44 27.06
CA THR A 114 -2.49 -8.00 27.14
C THR A 114 -3.23 -7.22 26.05
N ALA A 115 -3.22 -7.72 24.81
CA ALA A 115 -3.94 -7.11 23.69
C ALA A 115 -5.45 -6.99 23.95
N MET A 116 -6.08 -8.07 24.45
CA MET A 116 -7.49 -8.06 24.84
C MET A 116 -7.77 -7.07 25.97
N SER A 117 -6.91 -7.02 27.00
CA SER A 117 -7.10 -6.09 28.13
C SER A 117 -6.98 -4.61 27.74
N GLN A 118 -6.26 -4.31 26.66
CA GLN A 118 -6.07 -2.95 26.15
C GLN A 118 -6.96 -2.62 24.95
N ASN A 119 -7.80 -3.56 24.50
CA ASN A 119 -8.60 -3.44 23.27
C ASN A 119 -7.76 -3.07 22.04
N ARG A 120 -6.61 -3.74 21.88
CA ARG A 120 -5.64 -3.51 20.78
C ARG A 120 -5.34 -4.80 20.04
N LYS A 121 -4.75 -4.69 18.85
CA LYS A 121 -4.24 -5.85 18.11
C LYS A 121 -3.02 -6.47 18.81
N ILE A 122 -2.83 -7.78 18.66
CA ILE A 122 -1.67 -8.48 19.21
C ILE A 122 -0.36 -7.94 18.62
N SER A 123 -0.35 -7.65 17.31
CA SER A 123 0.80 -7.08 16.60
C SER A 123 1.22 -5.71 17.17
N GLU A 124 0.26 -4.87 17.57
CA GLU A 124 0.57 -3.58 18.21
C GLU A 124 1.23 -3.74 19.58
N ILE A 125 0.76 -4.70 20.39
CA ILE A 125 1.39 -5.00 21.69
C ILE A 125 2.78 -5.59 21.47
N ALA A 126 2.93 -6.51 20.52
CA ALA A 126 4.21 -7.08 20.14
C ALA A 126 5.19 -6.00 19.69
N GLN A 127 4.76 -5.07 18.83
CA GLN A 127 5.57 -3.94 18.38
C GLN A 127 5.99 -3.04 19.55
N SER A 128 5.06 -2.73 20.45
CA SER A 128 5.35 -1.91 21.64
C SER A 128 6.42 -2.57 22.53
N LEU A 129 6.33 -3.90 22.71
CA LEU A 129 7.32 -4.67 23.45
C LEU A 129 8.69 -4.68 22.75
N VAL A 130 8.72 -4.93 21.43
CA VAL A 130 9.96 -4.97 20.64
C VAL A 130 10.65 -3.61 20.69
N THR A 131 9.91 -2.51 20.51
CA THR A 131 10.44 -1.15 20.61
C THR A 131 10.98 -0.87 22.01
N ALA A 132 10.23 -1.20 23.07
CA ALA A 132 10.67 -0.99 24.44
C ALA A 132 11.93 -1.81 24.77
N ALA A 133 11.99 -3.07 24.33
CA ALA A 133 13.17 -3.92 24.52
C ALA A 133 14.39 -3.35 23.80
N GLY A 134 14.24 -2.84 22.57
CA GLY A 134 15.34 -2.21 21.84
C GLY A 134 15.85 -0.91 22.47
N LEU A 135 15.03 -0.20 23.24
CA LEU A 135 15.46 0.98 24.01
C LEU A 135 16.15 0.63 25.33
N LEU A 136 15.89 -0.57 25.86
CA LEU A 136 16.44 -1.06 27.13
C LEU A 136 17.67 -1.96 26.95
N ASP A 137 17.98 -2.35 25.70
CA ASP A 137 19.18 -3.09 25.34
C ASP A 137 20.28 -2.09 24.95
N PRO A 138 21.29 -1.83 25.81
CA PRO A 138 22.40 -0.96 25.47
C PRO A 138 23.34 -1.68 24.48
N GLY A 139 23.01 -1.66 23.19
CA GLY A 139 23.87 -2.07 22.08
C GLY A 139 23.08 -2.02 20.78
N GLU A 140 23.39 -1.13 19.82
CA GLU A 140 24.69 -0.99 19.16
C GLU A 140 25.12 0.49 19.00
N SER A 141 26.38 0.78 19.37
CA SER A 141 27.24 1.75 18.66
C SER A 141 28.07 0.99 17.64
#